data_AF-A0A0C2SLR8-F1
#
_entry.id   AF-A0A0C2SLR8-F1
#
_cell.length_a   1.000
_cell.length_b   1.000
_cell.length_c   1.000
_cell.angle_alpha   90.00
_cell.angle_beta   90.00
_cell.angle_gamma   90.00
#
_symmetry.space_group_name_H-M   'P 1'
#
loop_
_entity.id
_entity.type
_entity.pdbx_description
1 polymer ?
#
loop_
_entity_poly.entity_id
_entity_poly.type
_entity_poly.pdbx_seq_one_letter_code
_entity_poly.pdbx_strand_id
1 'polypeptide(L)'
;MLGNSIRGSDPDSRRLLYITCVLPILTYGFQLWYRTGSRGCKKLVTKLKPVQSMAARWITGAFKTTPTGATETLAGLCPLYLNLERLYNKSSFRLHRLHDNHGIIAYYPLPAFYTSAIINIPNHPNHGPAPEIQRGNPRKRKALPPSSPLEALYIASQYIKETFFPFSPEATPGFRATDTHPTQIELPTLEPPEDKSDDAH
;
A
#
# COMPACT_ATOMS: atom_id res chain seq x y z
N MET A 1 28.15 -9.21 -17.00
CA MET A 1 27.49 -10.48 -16.60
C MET A 1 26.54 -10.88 -17.72
N LEU A 2 27.01 -11.66 -18.69
CA LEU A 2 26.17 -12.13 -19.79
C LEU A 2 25.20 -13.19 -19.27
N GLY A 3 23.91 -12.91 -19.44
CA GLY A 3 22.87 -13.79 -18.94
C GLY A 3 22.74 -15.11 -19.73
N ASN A 4 23.06 -15.09 -21.01
CA ASN A 4 22.88 -16.24 -21.90
C ASN A 4 24.17 -17.02 -22.13
N SER A 5 25.13 -16.94 -21.21
CA SER A 5 26.35 -17.75 -21.29
C SER A 5 26.12 -19.12 -20.64
N ILE A 6 26.83 -20.14 -21.13
CA ILE A 6 26.81 -21.53 -20.64
C ILE A 6 27.17 -21.61 -19.14
N ARG A 7 27.88 -20.60 -18.61
CA ARG A 7 28.24 -20.45 -17.19
C ARG A 7 27.45 -19.33 -16.47
N GLY A 8 26.39 -18.82 -17.07
CA GLY A 8 25.56 -17.75 -16.51
C GLY A 8 24.68 -18.24 -15.36
N SER A 9 24.24 -17.30 -14.51
CA SER A 9 23.26 -17.60 -13.45
C SER A 9 21.92 -18.03 -14.04
N ASP A 10 21.09 -18.78 -13.34
CA ASP A 10 19.77 -19.11 -13.87
C ASP A 10 18.87 -17.85 -14.03
N PRO A 11 17.96 -17.75 -15.03
CA PRO A 11 17.02 -16.64 -15.17
C PRO A 11 16.18 -16.40 -13.91
N ASP A 12 15.79 -17.45 -13.18
CA ASP A 12 15.02 -17.30 -11.94
C ASP A 12 15.85 -16.65 -10.84
N SER A 13 17.14 -16.99 -10.76
CA SER A 13 18.07 -16.34 -9.82
C SER A 13 18.25 -14.86 -10.12
N ARG A 14 18.26 -14.47 -11.40
CA ARG A 14 18.32 -13.04 -11.81
C ARG A 14 17.04 -12.31 -11.49
N ARG A 15 15.91 -12.96 -11.76
CA ARG A 15 14.58 -12.45 -11.42
C ARG A 15 14.47 -12.23 -9.92
N LEU A 16 14.91 -13.20 -9.11
CA LEU A 16 14.93 -13.10 -7.67
C LEU A 16 15.79 -11.91 -7.22
N LEU A 17 17.03 -11.81 -7.72
CA LEU A 17 17.93 -10.69 -7.42
C LEU A 17 17.30 -9.33 -7.73
N TYR A 18 16.63 -9.20 -8.88
CA TYR A 18 15.94 -7.97 -9.25
C TYR A 18 14.81 -7.64 -8.26
N ILE A 19 13.96 -8.62 -7.92
CA ILE A 19 12.82 -8.43 -7.02
C ILE A 19 13.28 -8.11 -5.60
N THR A 20 14.35 -8.73 -5.10
CA THR A 20 14.81 -8.57 -3.71
C THR A 20 15.71 -7.36 -3.51
N CYS A 21 16.54 -7.00 -4.48
CA CYS A 21 17.55 -5.95 -4.31
C CYS A 21 17.18 -4.68 -5.07
N VAL A 22 16.86 -4.79 -6.36
CA VAL A 22 16.68 -3.61 -7.23
C VAL A 22 15.30 -2.99 -7.02
N LEU A 23 14.24 -3.80 -6.97
CA LEU A 23 12.87 -3.32 -6.87
C LEU A 23 12.61 -2.52 -5.57
N PRO A 24 13.10 -2.93 -4.39
CA PRO A 24 12.94 -2.14 -3.17
C PRO A 24 13.71 -0.81 -3.22
N ILE A 25 14.91 -0.79 -3.80
CA ILE A 25 15.69 0.45 -3.97
C ILE A 25 14.96 1.41 -4.92
N LEU A 26 14.47 0.89 -6.04
CA LEU A 26 13.71 1.64 -7.04
C LEU A 26 12.43 2.25 -6.44
N THR A 27 11.77 1.49 -5.57
CA THR A 27 10.46 1.87 -5.02
C THR A 27 10.53 2.51 -3.65
N TYR A 28 11.67 2.56 -2.96
CA TYR A 28 11.80 3.03 -1.56
C TYR A 28 11.10 4.37 -1.31
N GLY A 29 11.30 5.35 -2.20
CA GLY A 29 10.76 6.70 -2.06
C GLY A 29 9.30 6.89 -2.47
N PHE A 30 8.55 5.83 -2.86
CA PHE A 30 7.23 5.99 -3.47
C PHE A 30 6.24 6.79 -2.61
N GLN A 31 6.28 6.64 -1.29
CA GLN A 31 5.38 7.35 -0.36
C GLN A 31 5.53 8.88 -0.40
N LEU A 32 6.68 9.38 -0.89
CA LEU A 32 6.99 10.82 -0.95
C LEU A 32 6.52 11.49 -2.24
N TRP A 33 6.14 10.75 -3.28
CA TRP A 33 5.81 11.34 -4.59
C TRP A 33 4.69 10.63 -5.35
N TYR A 34 4.33 9.40 -4.97
CA TYR A 34 3.30 8.63 -5.63
C TYR A 34 1.92 8.97 -5.03
N ARG A 35 0.98 9.34 -5.91
CA ARG A 35 -0.40 9.66 -5.58
C ARG A 35 -1.27 9.01 -6.65
N THR A 36 -2.24 8.20 -6.23
CA THR A 36 -3.17 7.56 -7.18
C THR A 36 -3.98 8.62 -7.95
N GLY A 37 -4.15 8.44 -9.26
CA GLY A 37 -4.92 9.35 -10.12
C GLY A 37 -4.33 10.75 -10.39
N SER A 38 -3.15 11.10 -9.83
CA SER A 38 -2.56 12.43 -10.00
C SER A 38 -1.71 12.57 -11.28
N ARG A 39 -1.86 13.71 -11.98
CA ARG A 39 -1.15 14.03 -13.23
C ARG A 39 0.38 14.09 -13.07
N GLY A 40 0.90 14.37 -11.87
CA GLY A 40 2.34 14.50 -11.61
C GLY A 40 3.10 13.17 -11.60
N CYS A 41 2.45 12.08 -11.20
CA CYS A 41 3.13 10.79 -10.98
C CYS A 41 3.54 10.11 -12.29
N LYS A 42 2.80 10.33 -13.39
CA LYS A 42 3.08 9.72 -14.69
C LYS A 42 4.50 10.03 -15.18
N LYS A 43 4.98 11.27 -14.99
CA LYS A 43 6.34 11.68 -15.40
C LYS A 43 7.42 10.89 -14.63
N LEU A 44 7.25 10.73 -13.32
CA LEU A 44 8.19 10.01 -12.48
C LEU A 44 8.17 8.51 -12.77
N VAL A 45 6.98 7.92 -12.96
CA VAL A 45 6.85 6.52 -13.38
C VAL A 45 7.53 6.29 -14.72
N THR A 46 7.38 7.20 -15.70
CA THR A 46 8.06 7.10 -16.99
C THR A 46 9.59 7.12 -16.84
N LYS A 47 10.16 7.81 -15.85
CA LYS A 47 11.60 7.77 -15.58
C LYS A 47 12.08 6.42 -15.01
N LEU A 48 11.20 5.69 -14.33
CA LEU A 48 11.52 4.40 -13.70
C LEU A 48 11.34 3.21 -14.67
N LYS A 49 10.44 3.33 -15.66
CA LYS A 49 10.16 2.29 -16.67
C LYS A 49 11.41 1.75 -17.40
N PRO A 50 12.40 2.58 -17.81
CA PRO A 50 13.61 2.09 -18.47
C PRO A 50 14.42 1.11 -17.61
N VAL A 51 14.46 1.32 -16.29
CA VAL A 51 15.19 0.45 -15.37
C VAL A 51 14.56 -0.94 -15.32
N GLN A 52 13.22 -1.01 -15.26
CA GLN A 52 12.49 -2.28 -15.30
C GLN A 52 12.62 -2.96 -16.67
N SER A 53 12.52 -2.22 -17.77
CA SER A 53 12.73 -2.76 -19.12
C SER A 53 14.14 -3.35 -19.30
N MET A 54 15.15 -2.66 -18.78
CA MET A 54 16.53 -3.13 -18.81
C MET A 54 16.69 -4.41 -17.96
N ALA A 55 16.09 -4.45 -16.78
CA ALA A 55 16.10 -5.65 -15.94
C ALA A 55 15.38 -6.84 -16.59
N ALA A 56 14.20 -6.60 -17.19
CA ALA A 56 13.43 -7.63 -17.90
C ALA A 56 14.22 -8.24 -19.07
N ARG A 57 14.94 -7.41 -19.83
CA ARG A 57 15.86 -7.87 -20.88
C ARG A 57 17.07 -8.60 -20.34
N TRP A 58 17.62 -8.16 -19.21
CA TRP A 58 18.74 -8.85 -18.56
C TRP A 58 18.35 -10.24 -18.04
N ILE A 59 17.12 -10.39 -17.55
CA ILE A 59 16.57 -11.68 -17.07
C ILE A 59 16.33 -12.62 -18.26
N THR A 60 15.59 -12.15 -19.27
CA THR A 60 15.15 -12.99 -20.41
C THR A 60 16.19 -13.14 -21.52
N GLY A 61 17.20 -12.26 -21.55
CA GLY A 61 18.13 -12.18 -22.68
C GLY A 61 17.51 -11.65 -23.97
N ALA A 62 16.34 -11.00 -23.89
CA ALA A 62 15.62 -10.48 -25.06
C ALA A 62 16.37 -9.34 -25.78
N PHE A 63 16.15 -9.23 -27.10
CA PHE A 63 16.75 -8.18 -27.93
C PHE A 63 16.33 -6.77 -27.52
N LYS A 64 17.15 -5.77 -27.83
CA LYS A 64 16.84 -4.36 -27.53
C LYS A 64 15.55 -3.87 -28.20
N THR A 65 15.14 -4.48 -29.31
CA THR A 65 13.94 -4.14 -30.09
C THR A 65 12.66 -4.78 -29.54
N THR A 66 12.74 -5.72 -28.60
CA THR A 66 11.55 -6.37 -28.06
C THR A 66 10.70 -5.38 -27.26
N PRO A 67 9.36 -5.42 -27.40
CA PRO A 67 8.47 -4.52 -26.68
C PRO A 67 8.53 -4.78 -25.16
N THR A 68 8.54 -3.70 -24.38
CA THR A 68 8.73 -3.77 -22.92
C THR A 68 7.67 -4.62 -22.22
N GLY A 69 6.40 -4.47 -22.61
CA GLY A 69 5.31 -5.24 -22.02
C GLY A 69 5.51 -6.75 -22.19
N ALA A 70 5.93 -7.21 -23.38
CA ALA A 70 6.21 -8.62 -23.61
C ALA A 70 7.42 -9.11 -22.82
N THR A 71 8.47 -8.29 -22.68
CA THR A 71 9.63 -8.70 -21.87
C THR A 71 9.31 -8.78 -20.39
N GLU A 72 8.42 -7.92 -19.87
CA GLU A 72 7.98 -7.96 -18.47
C GLU A 72 7.16 -9.23 -18.19
N THR A 73 6.25 -9.59 -19.09
CA THR A 73 5.43 -10.81 -18.94
C THR A 73 6.28 -12.07 -19.04
N LEU A 74 7.21 -12.15 -20.02
CA LEU A 74 8.15 -13.26 -20.13
C LEU A 74 9.12 -13.36 -18.95
N ALA A 75 9.53 -12.23 -18.38
CA ALA A 75 10.34 -12.19 -17.16
C ALA A 75 9.53 -12.49 -15.88
N GLY A 76 8.21 -12.67 -15.97
CA GLY A 76 7.34 -12.84 -14.81
C GLY A 76 7.38 -11.65 -13.83
N LEU A 77 7.56 -10.43 -14.35
CA LEU A 77 7.60 -9.19 -13.58
C LEU A 77 6.24 -8.49 -13.62
N CYS A 78 5.80 -7.99 -12.47
CA CYS A 78 4.62 -7.12 -12.41
C CYS A 78 4.93 -5.76 -13.04
N PRO A 79 4.07 -5.22 -13.93
CA PRO A 79 4.25 -3.88 -14.48
C PRO A 79 4.44 -2.83 -13.38
N LEU A 80 5.38 -1.90 -13.59
CA LEU A 80 5.82 -0.97 -12.53
C LEU A 80 4.67 -0.21 -11.86
N TYR A 81 3.72 0.28 -12.66
CA TYR A 81 2.63 1.12 -12.17
C TYR A 81 1.67 0.32 -11.26
N LEU A 82 1.41 -0.96 -11.57
CA LEU A 82 0.61 -1.85 -10.74
C LEU A 82 1.32 -2.18 -9.43
N ASN A 83 2.64 -2.37 -9.47
CA ASN A 83 3.39 -2.61 -8.25
C ASN A 83 3.40 -1.37 -7.33
N LEU A 84 3.50 -0.16 -7.89
CA LEU A 84 3.39 1.08 -7.11
C LEU A 84 1.99 1.26 -6.51
N GLU A 85 0.94 0.95 -7.26
CA GLU A 85 -0.44 0.97 -6.76
C GLU A 85 -0.64 -0.06 -5.63
N ARG A 86 -0.10 -1.27 -5.79
CA ARG A 86 -0.09 -2.28 -4.74
C ARG A 86 0.63 -1.80 -3.49
N LEU A 87 1.79 -1.15 -3.62
CA LEU A 87 2.55 -0.59 -2.50
C LEU A 87 1.81 0.58 -1.83
N TYR A 88 1.09 1.38 -2.61
CA TYR A 88 0.23 2.46 -2.15
C TYR A 88 -0.91 1.91 -1.30
N ASN A 89 -1.66 0.93 -1.81
CA ASN A 89 -2.74 0.28 -1.08
C ASN A 89 -2.22 -0.38 0.21
N LYS A 90 -1.09 -1.09 0.14
CA LYS A 90 -0.45 -1.64 1.36
C LYS A 90 -0.09 -0.55 2.38
N SER A 91 0.25 0.65 1.93
CA SER A 91 0.55 1.76 2.84
C SER A 91 -0.70 2.36 3.45
N SER A 92 -1.78 2.54 2.69
CA SER A 92 -3.05 3.00 3.24
C SER A 92 -3.60 2.01 4.28
N PHE A 93 -3.54 0.70 4.01
CA PHE A 93 -3.90 -0.32 5.00
C PHE A 93 -3.04 -0.30 6.27
N ARG A 94 -1.75 0.02 6.16
CA ARG A 94 -0.88 0.17 7.34
C ARG A 94 -1.23 1.41 8.16
N LEU A 95 -1.60 2.50 7.50
CA LEU A 95 -2.05 3.72 8.17
C LEU A 95 -3.41 3.51 8.84
N HIS A 96 -4.33 2.81 8.19
CA HIS A 96 -5.65 2.50 8.74
C HIS A 96 -5.58 1.63 10.02
N ARG A 97 -4.64 0.67 10.06
CA ARG A 97 -4.45 -0.22 11.22
C ARG A 97 -3.68 0.42 12.37
N LEU A 98 -3.27 1.68 12.24
CA LEU A 98 -2.47 2.35 13.24
C LEU A 98 -3.38 2.85 14.36
N HIS A 99 -2.96 2.67 15.61
CA HIS A 99 -3.75 3.12 16.77
C HIS A 99 -3.88 4.65 16.78
N ASP A 100 -5.03 5.19 17.19
CA ASP A 100 -5.31 6.64 17.20
C ASP A 100 -4.22 7.48 17.91
N ASN A 101 -3.63 6.91 18.96
CA ASN A 101 -2.53 7.52 19.73
C ASN A 101 -1.13 7.45 19.05
N HIS A 102 -1.01 6.91 17.84
CA HIS A 102 0.29 6.75 17.19
C HIS A 102 0.84 8.11 16.71
N GLY A 103 2.12 8.37 16.98
CA GLY A 103 2.75 9.67 16.66
C GLY A 103 2.67 10.07 15.18
N ILE A 104 2.65 9.09 14.27
CA ILE A 104 2.44 9.31 12.82
C ILE A 104 1.04 9.88 12.52
N ILE A 105 -0.01 9.42 13.20
CA ILE A 105 -1.38 9.94 13.03
C ILE A 105 -1.44 11.41 13.43
N ALA A 106 -0.71 11.80 14.49
CA ALA A 106 -0.62 13.18 14.95
C ALA A 106 0.03 14.18 13.95
N TYR A 107 0.63 13.70 12.85
CA TYR A 107 1.14 14.56 11.77
C TYR A 107 0.12 14.81 10.65
N TYR A 108 -0.95 14.02 10.56
CA TYR A 108 -2.01 14.25 9.58
C TYR A 108 -3.00 15.29 10.10
N PRO A 109 -3.53 16.17 9.24
CA PRO A 109 -4.64 17.04 9.59
C PRO A 109 -5.88 16.17 9.81
N LEU A 110 -6.08 15.71 11.04
CA LEU A 110 -7.33 15.07 11.44
C LEU A 110 -8.48 16.06 11.18
N PRO A 111 -9.61 15.61 10.59
CA PRO A 111 -10.84 16.36 10.67
C PRO A 111 -11.10 16.71 12.15
N ALA A 112 -11.53 17.95 12.41
CA ALA A 112 -11.70 18.52 13.76
C ALA A 112 -12.57 17.66 14.73
N PHE A 113 -13.30 16.68 14.20
CA PHE A 113 -14.08 15.71 14.97
C PHE A 113 -13.23 14.77 15.84
N TYR A 114 -11.98 14.43 15.45
CA TYR A 114 -11.12 13.55 16.26
C TYR A 114 -10.26 14.30 17.27
N THR A 115 -10.05 15.61 17.09
CA THR A 115 -9.25 16.41 18.03
C THR A 115 -9.88 16.51 19.42
N SER A 116 -11.21 16.45 19.54
CA SER A 116 -11.88 16.39 20.84
C SER A 116 -11.83 14.99 21.47
N ALA A 117 -11.79 13.92 20.65
CA ALA A 117 -11.76 12.53 21.11
C ALA A 117 -10.38 12.11 21.64
N ILE A 118 -9.28 12.45 20.94
CA ILE A 118 -7.91 12.10 21.39
C ILE A 118 -7.50 12.86 22.66
N ILE A 119 -8.10 14.03 22.92
CA ILE A 119 -7.88 14.80 24.14
C ILE A 119 -8.67 14.21 25.33
N ASN A 120 -9.79 13.51 25.07
CA ASN A 120 -10.73 13.03 26.09
C ASN A 120 -10.84 11.50 26.20
N ILE A 121 -9.89 10.71 25.71
CA ILE A 121 -9.88 9.26 26.02
C ILE A 121 -9.65 9.12 27.53
N PRO A 122 -10.61 8.60 28.32
CA PRO A 122 -10.38 8.35 29.73
C PRO A 122 -9.26 7.33 29.82
N ASN A 123 -8.21 7.65 30.57
CA ASN A 123 -7.17 6.67 30.89
C ASN A 123 -7.85 5.43 31.47
N HIS A 124 -7.74 4.28 30.79
CA HIS A 124 -8.27 3.03 31.29
C HIS A 124 -7.59 2.71 32.63
N PRO A 125 -8.34 2.43 33.71
CA PRO A 125 -7.83 2.42 35.08
C PRO A 125 -6.71 1.39 35.36
N ASN A 126 -6.55 0.38 34.49
CA ASN A 126 -5.57 -0.69 34.66
C ASN A 126 -4.31 -0.57 33.77
N HIS A 127 -4.23 0.45 32.91
CA HIS A 127 -2.98 0.76 32.22
C HIS A 127 -2.32 1.90 32.97
N GLY A 128 -1.20 1.63 33.64
CA GLY A 128 -0.34 2.67 34.20
C GLY A 128 -0.08 3.76 33.15
N PRO A 129 0.19 5.02 33.55
CA PRO A 129 0.30 6.14 32.64
C PRO A 129 1.19 5.71 31.48
N ALA A 130 0.61 5.67 30.27
CA ALA A 130 1.40 5.45 29.06
C ALA A 130 2.60 6.38 29.19
N PRO A 131 3.85 5.89 29.03
CA PRO A 131 5.02 6.71 29.25
C PRO A 131 4.76 8.01 28.50
N GLU A 132 4.79 9.11 29.24
CA GLU A 132 4.59 10.43 28.70
C GLU A 132 5.73 10.61 27.70
N ILE A 133 5.49 10.17 26.45
CA ILE A 133 6.31 10.49 25.30
C ILE A 133 6.24 11.99 25.34
N GLN A 134 7.30 12.59 25.89
CA GLN A 134 7.38 14.01 26.20
C GLN A 134 6.68 14.70 25.05
N ARG A 135 5.46 15.18 25.32
CA ARG A 135 4.62 15.81 24.31
C ARG A 135 5.32 17.13 24.09
N GLY A 136 6.40 17.10 23.31
CA GLY A 136 7.15 18.28 22.95
C GLY A 136 6.10 19.24 22.45
N ASN A 137 6.03 20.41 23.09
CA ASN A 137 4.99 21.43 22.91
C ASN A 137 4.40 21.30 21.51
N PRO A 138 3.06 21.18 21.34
CA PRO A 138 2.44 21.14 20.03
C PRO A 138 2.71 22.47 19.34
N ARG A 139 3.93 22.63 18.83
CA ARG A 139 4.41 23.74 18.03
C ARG A 139 3.53 23.66 16.82
N LYS A 140 2.44 24.45 16.79
CA LYS A 140 1.50 24.68 15.67
C LYS A 140 1.97 23.91 14.43
N ARG A 141 1.73 22.60 14.40
CA ARG A 141 2.33 21.75 13.37
C ARG A 141 1.56 22.12 12.12
N LYS A 142 2.24 22.73 11.15
CA LYS A 142 1.59 23.17 9.92
C LYS A 142 0.92 21.95 9.30
N ALA A 143 -0.38 22.04 9.04
CA ALA A 143 -1.12 21.01 8.33
C ALA A 143 -0.36 20.65 7.03
N LEU A 144 -0.34 19.36 6.70
CA LEU A 144 0.23 18.91 5.44
C LEU A 144 -0.44 19.64 4.28
N PRO A 145 0.30 20.01 3.22
CA PRO A 145 -0.32 20.64 2.07
C PRO A 145 -1.34 19.67 1.44
N PRO A 146 -2.49 20.17 0.96
CA PRO A 146 -3.59 19.32 0.45
C PRO A 146 -3.19 18.48 -0.77
N SER A 147 -2.08 18.84 -1.43
CA SER A 147 -1.50 18.11 -2.56
C SER A 147 -0.40 17.11 -2.16
N SER A 148 -0.12 16.93 -0.86
CA SER A 148 0.93 16.01 -0.42
C SER A 148 0.54 14.54 -0.66
N PRO A 149 1.49 13.66 -1.03
CA PRO A 149 1.19 12.24 -1.22
C PRO A 149 0.82 11.54 0.09
N LEU A 150 1.32 12.04 1.23
CA LEU A 150 0.92 11.58 2.56
C LEU A 150 -0.57 11.87 2.83
N GLU A 151 -1.06 13.07 2.50
CA GLU A 151 -2.49 13.39 2.62
C GLU A 151 -3.36 12.45 1.78
N ALA A 152 -2.91 12.11 0.57
CA ALA A 152 -3.64 11.19 -0.29
C ALA A 152 -3.69 9.77 0.29
N LEU A 153 -2.60 9.31 0.93
CA LEU A 153 -2.57 8.02 1.62
C LEU A 153 -3.55 8.00 2.80
N TYR A 154 -3.64 9.10 3.55
CA TYR A 154 -4.59 9.24 4.64
C TYR A 154 -6.04 9.22 4.15
N ILE A 155 -6.36 10.02 3.12
CA ILE A 155 -7.68 9.99 2.46
C ILE A 155 -8.00 8.58 1.96
N ALA A 156 -7.05 7.91 1.30
CA ALA A 156 -7.22 6.54 0.83
C ALA A 156 -7.47 5.55 1.98
N SER A 157 -6.89 5.79 3.16
CA SER A 157 -7.12 4.94 4.33
C SER A 157 -8.54 5.09 4.89
N GLN A 158 -9.16 6.27 4.78
CA GLN A 158 -10.54 6.50 5.26
C GLN A 158 -11.61 5.76 4.44
N TYR A 159 -11.30 5.39 3.20
CA TYR A 159 -12.21 4.57 2.38
C TYR A 159 -12.20 3.10 2.76
N ILE A 160 -11.28 2.66 3.62
CA ILE A 160 -11.23 1.29 4.12
C ILE A 160 -12.34 1.15 5.17
N LYS A 161 -13.35 0.34 4.86
CA LYS A 161 -14.49 0.07 5.75
C LYS A 161 -14.23 -1.04 6.77
N GLU A 162 -13.16 -1.80 6.55
CA GLU A 162 -12.79 -2.93 7.41
C GLU A 162 -12.38 -2.41 8.79
N THR A 163 -13.16 -2.73 9.82
CA THR A 163 -12.82 -2.35 11.19
C THR A 163 -11.76 -3.31 11.72
N PHE A 164 -10.55 -2.79 11.96
CA PHE A 164 -9.47 -3.59 12.53
C PHE A 164 -9.36 -3.32 14.03
N PHE A 165 -9.75 -4.29 14.85
CA PHE A 165 -9.54 -4.25 16.29
C PHE A 165 -8.20 -4.92 16.64
N PRO A 166 -7.17 -4.16 17.07
CA PRO A 166 -5.84 -4.74 17.37
C PRO A 166 -5.89 -5.81 18.46
N PHE A 167 -6.87 -5.71 19.35
CA PHE A 167 -7.18 -6.65 20.41
C PHE A 167 -8.62 -7.13 20.26
N SER A 168 -8.90 -7.88 19.21
CA SER A 168 -10.20 -8.54 19.09
C SER A 168 -10.38 -9.55 20.23
N PRO A 169 -11.53 -9.59 20.92
CA PRO A 169 -11.80 -10.61 21.94
C PRO A 169 -11.78 -12.03 21.36
N GLU A 170 -11.94 -12.18 20.05
CA GLU A 170 -11.88 -13.47 19.34
C GLU A 170 -10.43 -13.95 19.13
N ALA A 171 -9.44 -13.04 19.18
CA ALA A 171 -8.02 -13.35 19.01
C ALA A 171 -7.36 -13.83 20.32
N THR A 172 -7.97 -14.80 21.00
CA THR A 172 -7.39 -15.41 22.21
C THR A 172 -6.39 -16.51 21.86
N PRO A 173 -5.21 -16.56 22.52
CA PRO A 173 -4.24 -17.62 22.28
C PRO A 173 -4.84 -18.97 22.69
N GLY A 174 -5.06 -19.87 21.74
CA GLY A 174 -5.58 -21.23 21.99
C GLY A 174 -6.61 -21.72 20.96
N PHE A 175 -7.31 -20.81 20.28
CA PHE A 175 -8.30 -21.13 19.25
C PHE A 175 -7.73 -20.81 17.86
N ARG A 176 -6.89 -21.68 17.30
CA ARG A 176 -6.12 -21.37 16.07
C ARG A 176 -6.62 -22.06 14.79
N ALA A 177 -7.82 -22.65 14.79
CA ALA A 177 -8.28 -23.48 13.67
C ALA A 177 -9.41 -22.89 12.82
N THR A 178 -10.15 -21.88 13.32
CA THR A 178 -11.28 -21.31 12.59
C THR A 178 -11.20 -19.80 12.64
N ASP A 179 -10.40 -19.23 11.73
CA ASP A 179 -10.32 -17.79 11.44
C ASP A 179 -11.56 -17.38 10.62
N THR A 180 -12.74 -17.78 11.10
CA THR A 180 -14.03 -17.42 10.53
C THR A 180 -14.61 -16.37 11.45
N HIS A 181 -14.62 -15.11 11.00
CA HIS A 181 -15.30 -14.00 11.67
C HIS A 181 -16.64 -13.73 10.96
N PRO A 182 -17.66 -14.60 11.13
CA PRO A 182 -18.92 -14.48 10.39
C PRO A 182 -19.69 -13.19 10.71
N THR A 183 -19.42 -12.59 11.86
CA THR A 183 -20.00 -11.32 12.30
C THR A 183 -19.31 -10.09 11.72
N GLN A 184 -18.08 -10.23 11.22
CA GLN A 184 -17.26 -9.11 10.74
C GLN A 184 -17.21 -9.02 9.22
N ILE A 185 -17.43 -10.13 8.52
CA ILE A 185 -17.41 -10.19 7.05
C ILE A 185 -18.84 -10.04 6.53
N GLU A 186 -19.22 -8.82 6.18
CA GLU A 186 -20.40 -8.59 5.35
C GLU A 186 -20.06 -8.98 3.91
N LEU A 187 -20.61 -10.10 3.43
CA LEU A 187 -20.54 -10.47 2.02
C LEU A 187 -21.72 -9.79 1.31
N PRO A 188 -21.51 -8.68 0.57
CA PRO A 188 -22.59 -8.09 -0.20
C PRO A 188 -23.05 -9.11 -1.23
N THR A 189 -24.34 -9.42 -1.22
CA THR A 189 -24.96 -10.25 -2.27
C THR A 189 -24.92 -9.41 -3.54
N LEU A 190 -24.02 -9.75 -4.46
CA LEU A 190 -23.96 -9.13 -5.78
C LEU A 190 -25.10 -9.72 -6.60
N GLU A 191 -26.25 -9.06 -6.58
CA GLU A 191 -27.35 -9.39 -7.47
C GLU A 191 -26.89 -9.15 -8.93
N PRO A 192 -27.14 -10.10 -9.84
CA PRO A 192 -26.85 -9.91 -11.26
C PRO A 192 -27.57 -8.64 -11.77
N PRO A 193 -26.96 -7.87 -12.69
CA PRO A 193 -27.68 -6.78 -13.33
C PRO A 193 -28.94 -7.34 -13.98
N GLU A 194 -30.10 -6.75 -13.69
CA GLU A 194 -31.37 -7.14 -14.31
C GLU A 194 -31.21 -7.11 -15.83
N ASP A 195 -31.40 -8.26 -16.49
CA ASP A 195 -31.50 -8.33 -17.94
C ASP A 195 -32.65 -7.40 -18.35
N LYS A 196 -32.34 -6.36 -19.11
CA LYS A 196 -33.35 -5.57 -19.80
C LYS A 196 -33.99 -6.50 -20.81
N SER A 197 -35.10 -7.14 -20.42
CA SER A 197 -35.95 -7.86 -21.34
C SER A 197 -36.36 -6.89 -22.45
N ASP A 198 -36.09 -7.30 -23.68
CA ASP A 198 -36.48 -6.58 -24.89
C ASP A 198 -37.98 -6.28 -24.85
N ASP A 199 -38.33 -5.01 -24.67
CA ASP A 199 -39.67 -4.48 -24.94
C ASP A 199 -39.89 -4.52 -26.46
N ALA A 200 -40.21 -5.71 -26.96
CA ALA A 200 -40.84 -5.91 -28.25
C ALA A 200 -42.34 -6.07 -27.99
N HIS A 201 -43.12 -5.00 -28.15
CA HIS A 201 -44.45 -5.00 -28.78
C HIS A 201 -44.94 -3.57 -29.04
#